data_AF-I4YM60-F1
#
_entry.id   AF-I4YM60-F1
#
_cell.length_a   1.000
_cell.length_b   1.000
_cell.length_c   1.000
_cell.angle_alpha   90.00
_cell.angle_beta   90.00
_cell.angle_gamma   90.00
#
_symmetry.space_group_name_H-M   'P 1'
#
loop_
_entity.id
_entity.type
_entity.pdbx_description
1 polymer ?
#
loop_
_entity_poly.entity_id
_entity_poly.type
_entity_poly.pdbx_seq_one_letter_code
_entity_poly.pdbx_strand_id
1 'polypeptide(L)'
;MISVERYLDRIGHRGALIATEDTLASLHAAHSEAIPFENLDIHLGKALSSDIAALFAKMVLHRRGGYCFEQNGLFAAMLERIGFKVRPVLGRTTFGAKAPRPRGHLLSLVETGGRTWIADVGFGGHGLLEPVPFEMGRSHRAGGETYRVIASGNRGLELEMQTPDGWVSLYWFDEMPCYPVDVDVMNFYHSHSMDSFFYNNRVVASARRDRRLMLTNNEMKIVRGGDVEIRLIEDEATYLRVLLDDFDIELPPDAHAELRPHPSIGPASQVA
;
A
#
# COMPACT_ATOMS: atom_id res chain seq x y z
N MET A 1 1.02 11.85 -20.95
CA MET A 1 1.14 13.01 -20.03
C MET A 1 0.36 12.69 -18.77
N ILE A 2 0.95 12.92 -17.59
CA ILE A 2 0.29 12.73 -16.29
C ILE A 2 -0.84 13.76 -16.13
N SER A 3 -2.02 13.34 -15.67
CA SER A 3 -3.21 14.20 -15.53
C SER A 3 -3.90 13.98 -14.19
N VAL A 4 -4.08 15.05 -13.41
CA VAL A 4 -4.83 15.02 -12.14
C VAL A 4 -6.27 14.60 -12.39
N GLU A 5 -6.92 15.12 -13.43
CA GLU A 5 -8.32 14.79 -13.77
C GLU A 5 -8.53 13.28 -13.98
N ARG A 6 -7.69 12.66 -14.83
CA ARG A 6 -7.76 11.21 -15.08
C ARG A 6 -7.45 10.38 -13.82
N TYR A 7 -6.57 10.86 -12.96
CA TYR A 7 -6.30 10.23 -11.68
C TYR A 7 -7.53 10.31 -10.75
N LEU A 8 -8.17 11.49 -10.65
CA LEU A 8 -9.40 11.67 -9.87
C LEU A 8 -10.54 10.81 -10.40
N ASP A 9 -10.63 10.63 -11.72
CA ASP A 9 -11.54 9.67 -12.35
C ASP A 9 -11.23 8.22 -11.95
N ARG A 10 -9.95 7.82 -11.96
CA ARG A 10 -9.53 6.47 -11.55
C ARG A 10 -9.90 6.15 -10.11
N ILE A 11 -9.79 7.13 -9.21
CA ILE A 11 -10.08 6.95 -7.78
C ILE A 11 -11.53 7.33 -7.41
N GLY A 12 -12.34 7.78 -8.36
CA GLY A 12 -13.73 8.19 -8.12
C GLY A 12 -13.89 9.44 -7.24
N HIS A 13 -12.85 10.27 -7.08
CA HIS A 13 -12.90 11.48 -6.25
C HIS A 13 -13.52 12.64 -7.04
N ARG A 14 -14.46 13.35 -6.41
CA ARG A 14 -15.17 14.51 -6.97
C ARG A 14 -15.19 15.72 -6.01
N GLY A 15 -14.38 15.65 -4.95
CA GLY A 15 -14.31 16.68 -3.92
C GLY A 15 -13.47 17.90 -4.36
N ALA A 16 -13.36 18.87 -3.45
CA ALA A 16 -12.48 20.01 -3.64
C ALA A 16 -10.99 19.58 -3.72
N LEU A 17 -10.18 20.36 -4.43
CA LEU A 17 -8.74 20.16 -4.58
C LEU A 17 -7.93 21.26 -3.89
N ILE A 18 -8.49 21.86 -2.83
CA ILE A 18 -7.76 22.83 -2.00
C ILE A 18 -6.91 22.03 -1.03
N ALA A 19 -5.61 22.33 -0.89
CA ALA A 19 -4.66 21.58 -0.07
C ALA A 19 -4.92 21.71 1.46
N THR A 20 -6.04 21.17 1.92
CA THR A 20 -6.52 21.14 3.30
C THR A 20 -6.47 19.72 3.88
N GLU A 21 -6.68 19.61 5.19
CA GLU A 21 -6.76 18.33 5.89
C GLU A 21 -7.90 17.45 5.34
N ASP A 22 -9.09 18.01 5.12
CA ASP A 22 -10.24 17.29 4.56
C ASP A 22 -9.98 16.77 3.13
N THR A 23 -9.31 17.57 2.31
CA THR A 23 -8.93 17.17 0.96
C THR A 23 -7.90 16.03 1.00
N LEU A 24 -6.90 16.11 1.89
CA LEU A 24 -5.92 15.03 2.06
C LEU A 24 -6.61 13.73 2.49
N ALA A 25 -7.50 13.79 3.49
CA ALA A 25 -8.23 12.63 3.97
C ALA A 25 -9.14 12.02 2.89
N SER A 26 -9.87 12.84 2.15
CA SER A 26 -10.76 12.35 1.08
C SER A 26 -9.99 11.75 -0.11
N LEU A 27 -8.85 12.34 -0.51
CA LEU A 27 -7.99 11.79 -1.56
C LEU A 27 -7.33 10.47 -1.13
N HIS A 28 -6.87 10.40 0.12
CA HIS A 28 -6.26 9.19 0.68
C HIS A 28 -7.25 8.03 0.69
N ALA A 29 -8.46 8.25 1.22
CA ALA A 29 -9.50 7.22 1.26
C ALA A 29 -9.90 6.78 -0.16
N ALA A 30 -10.10 7.73 -1.08
CA ALA A 30 -10.45 7.42 -2.46
C ALA A 30 -9.36 6.59 -3.16
N HIS A 31 -8.08 6.92 -2.94
CA HIS A 31 -6.97 6.13 -3.49
C HIS A 31 -6.94 4.71 -2.91
N SER A 32 -6.92 4.57 -1.58
CA SER A 32 -6.84 3.27 -0.89
C SER A 32 -7.99 2.33 -1.27
N GLU A 33 -9.19 2.87 -1.47
CA GLU A 33 -10.38 2.08 -1.85
C GLU A 33 -10.40 1.68 -3.34
N ALA A 34 -9.78 2.48 -4.22
CA ALA A 34 -9.92 2.33 -5.67
C ALA A 34 -8.74 1.62 -6.36
N ILE A 35 -7.50 1.81 -5.87
CA ILE A 35 -6.29 1.25 -6.48
C ILE A 35 -5.76 0.13 -5.57
N PRO A 36 -5.86 -1.15 -5.99
CA PRO A 36 -5.45 -2.26 -5.15
C PRO A 36 -3.93 -2.29 -4.98
N PHE A 37 -3.47 -2.80 -3.84
CA PHE A 37 -2.09 -3.23 -3.68
C PHE A 37 -1.86 -4.49 -4.50
N GLU A 38 -0.78 -4.56 -5.27
CA GLU A 38 -0.34 -5.79 -5.93
C GLU A 38 1.13 -5.77 -6.32
N ASN A 39 1.76 -6.95 -6.37
CA ASN A 39 3.14 -7.12 -6.84
C ASN A 39 3.26 -8.04 -8.07
N LEU A 40 2.20 -8.17 -8.87
CA LEU A 40 2.11 -9.19 -9.93
C LEU A 40 3.15 -8.97 -11.03
N ASP A 41 3.56 -7.72 -11.27
CA ASP A 41 4.59 -7.41 -12.26
C ASP A 41 5.95 -8.08 -11.95
N ILE A 42 6.30 -8.31 -10.68
CA ILE A 42 7.49 -9.09 -10.30
C ILE A 42 7.39 -10.52 -10.84
N HIS A 43 6.21 -11.12 -10.70
CA HIS A 43 5.94 -12.51 -11.10
C HIS A 43 5.70 -12.68 -12.61
N LEU A 44 5.41 -11.58 -13.29
CA LEU A 44 5.33 -11.48 -14.76
C LEU A 44 6.67 -11.08 -15.41
N GLY A 45 7.76 -11.03 -14.64
CA GLY A 45 9.08 -10.63 -15.14
C GLY A 45 9.15 -9.21 -15.68
N LYS A 46 8.20 -8.33 -15.29
CA LYS A 46 8.15 -6.94 -15.72
C LYS A 46 9.04 -6.08 -14.82
N ALA A 47 9.75 -5.14 -15.42
CA ALA A 47 10.55 -4.19 -14.67
C ALA A 47 9.65 -3.26 -13.85
N LEU A 48 9.98 -3.12 -12.57
CA LEU A 48 9.38 -2.11 -11.69
C LEU A 48 9.98 -0.73 -12.01
N SER A 49 9.20 0.33 -11.86
CA SER A 49 9.63 1.69 -12.19
C SER A 49 9.34 2.65 -11.04
N SER A 50 10.24 3.61 -10.82
CA SER A 50 9.99 4.79 -9.99
C SER A 50 9.53 6.00 -10.82
N ASP A 51 9.46 5.88 -12.15
CA ASP A 51 9.04 6.96 -13.04
C ASP A 51 7.53 7.22 -12.92
N ILE A 52 7.16 8.44 -12.58
CA ILE A 52 5.75 8.79 -12.33
C ILE A 52 4.88 8.62 -13.58
N ALA A 53 5.41 8.81 -14.79
CA ALA A 53 4.62 8.62 -16.00
C ALA A 53 4.34 7.12 -16.25
N ALA A 54 5.30 6.24 -15.97
CA ALA A 54 5.12 4.79 -15.99
C ALA A 54 4.11 4.33 -14.92
N LEU A 55 4.24 4.82 -13.68
CA LEU A 55 3.29 4.53 -12.59
C LEU A 55 1.87 4.96 -12.94
N PHE A 56 1.73 6.17 -13.51
CA PHE A 56 0.44 6.68 -13.97
C PHE A 56 -0.15 5.84 -15.10
N ALA A 57 0.67 5.45 -16.10
CA ALA A 57 0.19 4.57 -17.16
C ALA A 57 -0.31 3.24 -16.60
N LYS A 58 0.45 2.60 -15.70
CA LYS A 58 0.10 1.34 -15.05
C LYS A 58 -1.20 1.45 -14.24
N MET A 59 -1.24 2.33 -13.24
CA MET A 59 -2.32 2.31 -12.24
C MET A 59 -3.56 3.11 -12.67
N VAL A 60 -3.38 4.16 -13.48
CA VAL A 60 -4.49 5.03 -13.92
C VAL A 60 -5.02 4.59 -15.28
N LEU A 61 -4.16 4.44 -16.29
CA LEU A 61 -4.61 4.16 -17.66
C LEU A 61 -4.91 2.68 -17.89
N HIS A 62 -4.09 1.79 -17.33
CA HIS A 62 -4.27 0.33 -17.44
C HIS A 62 -5.01 -0.27 -16.23
N ARG A 63 -5.49 0.57 -15.31
CA ARG A 63 -6.29 0.21 -14.12
C ARG A 63 -5.66 -0.85 -13.21
N ARG A 64 -4.35 -1.12 -13.32
CA ARG A 64 -3.64 -2.04 -12.44
C ARG A 64 -3.46 -1.46 -11.03
N GLY A 65 -3.01 -2.28 -10.11
CA GLY A 65 -2.54 -1.82 -8.82
C GLY A 65 -1.04 -1.54 -8.81
N GLY A 66 -0.48 -1.44 -7.62
CA GLY A 66 0.96 -1.44 -7.40
C GLY A 66 1.29 -1.72 -5.94
N TYR A 67 2.54 -2.01 -5.63
CA TYR A 67 2.96 -2.16 -4.24
C TYR A 67 3.40 -0.81 -3.62
N CYS A 68 3.95 -0.82 -2.40
CA CYS A 68 4.13 0.40 -1.60
C CYS A 68 4.86 1.54 -2.32
N PHE A 69 5.91 1.25 -3.07
CA PHE A 69 6.69 2.26 -3.80
C PHE A 69 5.89 2.90 -4.95
N GLU A 70 5.08 2.09 -5.64
CA GLU A 70 4.27 2.54 -6.77
C GLU A 70 3.08 3.37 -6.28
N GLN A 71 2.34 2.85 -5.30
CA GLN A 71 1.18 3.49 -4.69
C GLN A 71 1.54 4.84 -4.09
N ASN A 72 2.51 4.85 -3.16
CA ASN A 72 2.91 6.08 -2.48
C ASN A 72 3.69 7.03 -3.40
N GLY A 73 4.40 6.53 -4.41
CA GLY A 73 5.05 7.36 -5.42
C GLY A 73 4.05 8.11 -6.30
N LEU A 74 3.04 7.41 -6.83
CA LEU A 74 1.95 8.05 -7.60
C LEU A 74 1.16 9.01 -6.72
N PHE A 75 0.79 8.60 -5.50
CA PHE A 75 0.00 9.43 -4.59
C PHE A 75 0.72 10.72 -4.22
N ALA A 76 2.01 10.65 -3.85
CA ALA A 76 2.83 11.81 -3.56
C ALA A 76 2.85 12.78 -4.75
N ALA A 77 3.10 12.28 -5.97
CA ALA A 77 3.13 13.13 -7.16
C ALA A 77 1.77 13.78 -7.47
N MET A 78 0.65 13.12 -7.16
CA MET A 78 -0.68 13.70 -7.34
C MET A 78 -0.97 14.77 -6.29
N LEU A 79 -0.59 14.53 -5.03
CA LEU A 79 -0.71 15.51 -3.95
C LEU A 79 0.13 16.78 -4.24
N GLU A 80 1.37 16.64 -4.72
CA GLU A 80 2.21 17.77 -5.11
C GLU A 80 1.57 18.61 -6.23
N ARG A 81 0.99 17.96 -7.24
CA ARG A 81 0.27 18.64 -8.33
C ARG A 81 -0.99 19.36 -7.89
N ILE A 82 -1.62 18.90 -6.80
CA ILE A 82 -2.78 19.54 -6.15
C ILE A 82 -2.31 20.72 -5.25
N GLY A 83 -1.03 20.79 -4.93
CA GLY A 83 -0.43 21.90 -4.17
C GLY A 83 -0.08 21.55 -2.72
N PHE A 84 -0.12 20.28 -2.34
CA PHE A 84 0.39 19.84 -1.04
C PHE A 84 1.93 19.86 -1.03
N LYS A 85 2.51 20.12 0.14
CA LYS A 85 3.94 19.89 0.37
C LYS A 85 4.13 18.47 0.89
N VAL A 86 4.83 17.65 0.10
CA VAL A 86 5.01 16.22 0.35
C VAL A 86 6.49 15.92 0.55
N ARG A 87 6.80 15.05 1.51
CA ARG A 87 8.14 14.52 1.75
C ARG A 87 8.08 13.00 1.83
N PRO A 88 8.46 12.28 0.76
CA PRO A 88 8.60 10.84 0.80
C PRO A 88 9.71 10.42 1.79
N VAL A 89 9.46 9.37 2.57
CA VAL A 89 10.42 8.79 3.52
C VAL A 89 10.36 7.26 3.47
N LEU A 90 11.46 6.61 3.88
CA LEU A 90 11.52 5.14 3.95
C LEU A 90 11.41 4.62 5.37
N GLY A 91 10.63 3.56 5.52
CA GLY A 91 10.45 2.79 6.74
C GLY A 91 10.79 1.30 6.59
N ARG A 92 10.74 0.59 7.71
CA ARG A 92 10.90 -0.88 7.81
C ARG A 92 9.58 -1.44 8.29
N THR A 93 9.00 -2.39 7.58
CA THR A 93 7.82 -3.12 8.06
C THR A 93 8.23 -3.91 9.31
N THR A 94 7.64 -3.61 10.46
CA THR A 94 7.87 -4.29 11.75
C THR A 94 6.71 -5.22 12.08
N PHE A 95 5.58 -5.07 11.38
CA PHE A 95 4.44 -5.97 11.47
C PHE A 95 4.84 -7.44 11.27
N GLY A 96 4.65 -8.24 12.32
CA GLY A 96 5.00 -9.65 12.37
C GLY A 96 6.50 -9.95 12.15
N ALA A 97 7.38 -8.96 12.25
CA ALA A 97 8.81 -9.13 11.99
C ALA A 97 9.50 -9.80 13.21
N LYS A 98 10.20 -10.91 12.96
CA LYS A 98 11.03 -11.61 13.97
C LYS A 98 12.49 -11.13 13.96
N ALA A 99 12.88 -10.41 12.91
CA ALA A 99 14.21 -9.85 12.71
C ALA A 99 14.09 -8.54 11.92
N PRO A 100 15.09 -7.65 11.99
CA PRO A 100 15.09 -6.42 11.22
C PRO A 100 14.94 -6.66 9.71
N ARG A 101 13.99 -5.97 9.08
CA ARG A 101 13.78 -5.94 7.62
C ARG A 101 14.46 -4.71 7.01
N PRO A 102 14.78 -4.70 5.70
CA PRO A 102 15.35 -3.51 5.05
C PRO A 102 14.40 -2.30 5.15
N ARG A 103 14.92 -1.11 4.82
CA ARG A 103 14.11 0.11 4.65
C ARG A 103 13.31 0.01 3.34
N GLY A 104 12.38 -0.94 3.30
CA GLY A 104 11.66 -1.38 2.11
C GLY A 104 10.21 -0.92 2.04
N HIS A 105 9.80 0.04 2.86
CA HIS A 105 8.45 0.61 2.81
C HIS A 105 8.51 2.10 2.53
N LEU A 106 7.85 2.57 1.48
CA LEU A 106 7.71 3.99 1.18
C LEU A 106 6.44 4.52 1.84
N LEU A 107 6.51 5.70 2.46
CA LEU A 107 5.35 6.49 2.88
C LEU A 107 5.66 7.98 2.68
N SER A 108 4.68 8.85 2.92
CA SER A 108 4.87 10.30 2.79
C SER A 108 4.49 11.06 4.06
N LEU A 109 5.29 12.07 4.39
CA LEU A 109 4.94 13.10 5.35
C LEU A 109 4.38 14.31 4.59
N VAL A 110 3.15 14.71 4.87
CA VAL A 110 2.42 15.77 4.14
C VAL A 110 2.14 16.94 5.08
N GLU A 111 2.50 18.15 4.68
CA GLU A 111 2.22 19.38 5.43
C GLU A 111 0.95 20.05 4.91
N THR A 112 -0.03 20.24 5.80
CA THR A 112 -1.28 20.99 5.53
C THR A 112 -1.90 21.44 6.85
N GLY A 113 -2.65 22.56 6.85
CA GLY A 113 -3.30 23.08 8.06
C GLY A 113 -2.33 23.47 9.19
N GLY A 114 -1.05 23.70 8.89
CA GLY A 114 -0.01 23.96 9.89
C GLY A 114 0.44 22.71 10.67
N ARG A 115 0.09 21.51 10.18
CA ARG A 115 0.44 20.21 10.78
C ARG A 115 1.11 19.30 9.76
N THR A 116 1.78 18.27 10.26
CA THR A 116 2.33 17.18 9.45
C THR A 116 1.48 15.94 9.61
N TRP A 117 1.25 15.24 8.51
CA TRP A 117 0.43 14.03 8.43
C TRP A 117 1.24 12.89 7.84
N ILE A 118 1.07 11.69 8.38
CA ILE A 118 1.53 10.44 7.79
C ILE A 118 0.48 10.02 6.76
N ALA A 119 0.85 10.03 5.50
CA ALA A 119 0.04 9.55 4.39
C ALA A 119 0.68 8.29 3.80
N ASP A 120 -0.06 7.20 3.80
CA ASP A 120 0.40 5.89 3.33
C ASP A 120 -0.76 5.09 2.76
N VAL A 121 -0.83 5.09 1.43
CA VAL A 121 -1.82 4.35 0.64
C VAL A 121 -1.26 3.01 0.13
N GLY A 122 -0.05 2.63 0.57
CA GLY A 122 0.75 1.56 -0.03
C GLY A 122 1.11 0.40 0.88
N PHE A 123 0.69 0.38 2.16
CA PHE A 123 1.07 -0.69 3.09
C PHE A 123 0.35 -2.05 2.86
N GLY A 124 -0.71 -2.08 2.04
CA GLY A 124 -1.44 -3.30 1.71
C GLY A 124 -2.64 -3.58 2.62
N GLY A 125 -2.84 -4.85 3.01
CA GLY A 125 -4.04 -5.32 3.71
C GLY A 125 -4.35 -4.56 4.99
N HIS A 126 -3.32 -4.26 5.78
CA HIS A 126 -3.39 -3.46 7.00
C HIS A 126 -3.14 -1.95 6.80
N GLY A 127 -3.17 -1.46 5.56
CA GLY A 127 -2.88 -0.07 5.25
C GLY A 127 -3.88 0.94 5.81
N LEU A 128 -3.45 2.20 5.85
CA LEU A 128 -4.25 3.31 6.32
C LEU A 128 -5.37 3.60 5.30
N LEU A 129 -6.57 3.91 5.80
CA LEU A 129 -7.66 4.42 4.97
C LEU A 129 -7.68 5.95 4.96
N GLU A 130 -7.19 6.57 6.03
CA GLU A 130 -7.09 8.03 6.19
C GLU A 130 -5.71 8.38 6.76
N PRO A 131 -5.18 9.57 6.48
CA PRO A 131 -3.89 10.00 6.99
C PRO A 131 -3.92 10.12 8.53
N VAL A 132 -2.78 9.83 9.16
CA VAL A 132 -2.64 9.90 10.63
C VAL A 132 -1.85 11.16 10.99
N PRO A 133 -2.29 11.99 11.95
CA PRO A 133 -1.49 13.11 12.43
C PRO A 133 -0.12 12.65 12.91
N PHE A 134 0.95 13.33 12.47
CA PHE A 134 2.29 13.06 12.97
C PHE A 134 2.47 13.77 14.32
N GLU A 135 1.86 13.20 15.37
CA GLU A 135 1.92 13.71 16.75
C GLU A 135 2.38 12.59 17.71
N MET A 136 3.48 12.85 18.43
CA MET A 136 4.12 11.85 19.27
C MET A 136 3.28 11.53 20.52
N GLY A 137 3.12 10.23 20.79
CA GLY A 137 2.53 9.71 22.02
C GLY A 137 1.01 9.88 22.14
N ARG A 138 0.36 10.52 21.16
CA ARG A 138 -1.11 10.62 21.10
C ARG A 138 -1.70 9.54 20.21
N SER A 139 -2.88 9.07 20.59
CA SER A 139 -3.69 8.18 19.76
C SER A 139 -4.69 9.00 18.93
N HIS A 140 -4.88 8.58 17.69
CA HIS A 140 -5.77 9.22 16.73
C HIS A 140 -6.62 8.17 16.04
N ARG A 141 -7.92 8.44 15.92
CA ARG A 141 -8.81 7.62 15.11
C ARG A 141 -8.74 8.10 13.66
N ALA A 142 -8.46 7.19 12.74
CA ALA A 142 -8.38 7.48 11.30
C ALA A 142 -8.92 6.26 10.54
N GLY A 143 -9.85 6.46 9.61
CA GLY A 143 -10.32 5.38 8.74
C GLY A 143 -10.94 4.19 9.48
N GLY A 144 -11.56 4.43 10.64
CA GLY A 144 -12.20 3.41 11.47
C GLY A 144 -11.29 2.79 12.55
N GLU A 145 -9.97 2.87 12.38
CA GLU A 145 -8.97 2.31 13.28
C GLU A 145 -8.35 3.37 14.19
N THR A 146 -7.62 2.95 15.23
CA THR A 146 -6.89 3.86 16.13
C THR A 146 -5.39 3.63 16.00
N TYR A 147 -4.65 4.70 15.74
CA TYR A 147 -3.20 4.69 15.53
C TYR A 147 -2.49 5.58 16.53
N ARG A 148 -1.20 5.33 16.75
CA ARG A 148 -0.32 6.26 17.47
C ARG A 148 1.09 6.21 16.90
N VAL A 149 1.83 7.31 17.08
CA VAL A 149 3.25 7.37 16.76
C VAL A 149 4.05 7.37 18.05
N ILE A 150 5.00 6.44 18.19
CA ILE A 150 5.89 6.34 19.36
C ILE A 150 7.36 6.43 18.95
N ALA A 151 8.22 6.81 19.89
CA ALA A 151 9.66 6.78 19.65
C ALA A 151 10.17 5.33 19.67
N SER A 152 11.02 4.97 18.72
CA SER A 152 11.51 3.59 18.53
C SER A 152 12.96 3.59 18.05
N GLY A 153 13.90 3.46 19.01
CA GLY A 153 15.36 3.31 18.83
C GLY A 153 16.07 4.36 17.95
N ASN A 154 17.34 4.73 18.22
CA ASN A 154 18.18 5.52 17.30
C ASN A 154 17.51 6.70 16.53
N ARG A 155 16.61 7.46 17.17
CA ARG A 155 15.81 8.56 16.59
C ARG A 155 14.73 8.18 15.56
N GLY A 156 14.41 6.90 15.45
CA GLY A 156 13.29 6.43 14.64
C GLY A 156 11.96 6.45 15.38
N LEU A 157 10.91 6.22 14.60
CA LEU A 157 9.51 6.36 14.97
C LEU A 157 8.79 5.08 14.60
N GLU A 158 7.82 4.67 15.40
CA GLU A 158 6.96 3.53 15.11
C GLU A 158 5.54 4.02 14.91
N LEU A 159 4.91 3.62 13.81
CA LEU A 159 3.46 3.69 13.69
C LEU A 159 2.85 2.40 14.24
N GLU A 160 2.01 2.52 15.25
CA GLU A 160 1.29 1.41 15.86
C GLU A 160 -0.21 1.55 15.65
N MET A 161 -0.89 0.41 15.56
CA MET A 161 -2.34 0.29 15.48
C MET A 161 -2.88 -0.42 16.72
N GLN A 162 -3.99 0.07 17.26
CA GLN A 162 -4.69 -0.58 18.37
C GLN A 162 -5.49 -1.78 17.86
N THR A 163 -5.30 -2.93 18.49
CA THR A 163 -6.11 -4.15 18.32
C THR A 163 -6.75 -4.53 19.66
N PRO A 164 -7.67 -5.53 19.70
CA PRO A 164 -8.20 -6.05 20.96
C PRO A 164 -7.12 -6.57 21.92
N ASP A 165 -5.99 -7.06 21.38
CA ASP A 165 -4.89 -7.65 22.16
C ASP A 165 -3.82 -6.62 22.57
N GLY A 166 -3.98 -5.36 22.16
CA GLY A 166 -3.06 -4.28 22.49
C GLY A 166 -2.57 -3.51 21.26
N TRP A 167 -1.46 -2.79 21.43
CA TRP A 167 -0.83 -2.07 20.33
C TRP A 167 0.06 -3.00 19.51
N VAL A 168 -0.09 -2.95 18.20
CA VAL A 168 0.72 -3.72 17.24
C VAL A 168 1.47 -2.75 16.33
N SER A 169 2.77 -2.96 16.21
CA SER A 169 3.63 -2.19 15.31
C SER A 169 3.35 -2.53 13.85
N LEU A 170 3.14 -1.49 13.03
CA LEU A 170 3.00 -1.62 11.59
C LEU A 170 4.37 -1.49 10.92
N TYR A 171 5.00 -0.33 11.14
CA TYR A 171 6.29 -0.03 10.58
C TYR A 171 7.03 1.05 11.37
N TRP A 172 8.34 0.91 11.34
CA TRP A 172 9.31 1.88 11.78
C TRP A 172 9.62 2.84 10.64
N PHE A 173 9.87 4.12 10.91
CA PHE A 173 10.39 5.07 9.91
C PHE A 173 11.26 6.15 10.55
N ASP A 174 12.01 6.85 9.71
CA ASP A 174 12.67 8.11 10.07
C ASP A 174 12.23 9.22 9.11
N GLU A 175 12.67 10.43 9.41
CA GLU A 175 12.30 11.63 8.65
C GLU A 175 13.27 11.94 7.50
N MET A 176 14.23 11.06 7.19
CA MET A 176 15.17 11.31 6.11
C MET A 176 14.43 11.29 4.77
N PRO A 177 14.68 12.28 3.89
CA PRO A 177 14.05 12.30 2.58
C PRO A 177 14.45 11.07 1.78
N CYS A 178 13.47 10.49 1.09
CA CYS A 178 13.68 9.43 0.12
C CYS A 178 13.72 10.01 -1.29
N TYR A 179 14.68 9.56 -2.09
CA TYR A 179 14.81 9.92 -3.50
C TYR A 179 14.45 8.72 -4.40
N PRO A 180 14.11 8.96 -5.69
CA PRO A 180 13.79 7.88 -6.62
C PRO A 180 14.86 6.78 -6.71
N VAL A 181 16.14 7.14 -6.58
CA VAL A 181 17.23 6.16 -6.58
C VAL A 181 17.18 5.19 -5.39
N ASP A 182 16.71 5.63 -4.23
CA ASP A 182 16.53 4.76 -3.06
C ASP A 182 15.40 3.75 -3.32
N VAL A 183 14.36 4.19 -4.02
CA VAL A 183 13.24 3.35 -4.48
C VAL A 183 13.74 2.34 -5.51
N ASP A 184 14.56 2.73 -6.48
CA ASP A 184 15.09 1.83 -7.50
C ASP A 184 15.93 0.69 -6.90
N VAL A 185 16.75 1.00 -5.87
CA VAL A 185 17.51 -0.02 -5.13
C VAL A 185 16.58 -1.02 -4.44
N MET A 186 15.52 -0.54 -3.79
CA MET A 186 14.56 -1.43 -3.13
C MET A 186 13.67 -2.20 -4.12
N ASN A 187 13.31 -1.59 -5.25
CA ASN A 187 12.66 -2.27 -6.37
C ASN A 187 13.52 -3.44 -6.85
N PHE A 188 14.83 -3.24 -7.02
CA PHE A 188 15.76 -4.30 -7.41
C PHE A 188 15.80 -5.42 -6.36
N TYR A 189 15.96 -5.09 -5.07
CA TYR A 189 15.93 -6.08 -3.99
C TYR A 189 14.62 -6.89 -4.01
N HIS A 190 13.48 -6.22 -4.12
CA HIS A 190 12.19 -6.91 -4.05
C HIS A 190 11.87 -7.78 -5.27
N SER A 191 12.46 -7.46 -6.43
CA SER A 191 12.23 -8.18 -7.68
C SER A 191 13.30 -9.22 -8.03
N HIS A 192 14.43 -9.29 -7.31
CA HIS A 192 15.53 -10.21 -7.64
C HIS A 192 16.07 -11.01 -6.44
N SER A 193 15.87 -10.55 -5.21
CA SER A 193 16.43 -11.23 -4.04
C SER A 193 15.53 -12.39 -3.58
N MET A 194 16.11 -13.58 -3.44
CA MET A 194 15.45 -14.73 -2.81
C MET A 194 15.07 -14.47 -1.35
N ASP A 195 15.65 -13.46 -0.69
CA ASP A 195 15.27 -13.06 0.67
C ASP A 195 14.04 -12.13 0.71
N SER A 196 13.58 -11.62 -0.45
CA SER A 196 12.41 -10.77 -0.52
C SER A 196 11.13 -11.59 -0.39
N PHE A 197 10.24 -11.18 0.51
CA PHE A 197 8.90 -11.76 0.61
C PHE A 197 8.13 -11.62 -0.71
N PHE A 198 8.20 -10.46 -1.36
CA PHE A 198 7.48 -10.17 -2.61
C PHE A 198 8.06 -10.89 -3.83
N TYR A 199 9.33 -11.31 -3.79
CA TYR A 199 9.90 -12.14 -4.84
C TYR A 199 9.31 -13.56 -4.81
N ASN A 200 9.13 -14.10 -3.60
CA ASN A 200 8.67 -15.47 -3.40
C ASN A 200 7.14 -15.60 -3.31
N ASN A 201 6.41 -14.50 -3.09
CA ASN A 201 4.98 -14.54 -2.85
C ASN A 201 4.25 -13.50 -3.70
N ARG A 202 3.10 -13.92 -4.26
CA ARG A 202 2.14 -13.03 -4.90
C ARG A 202 1.24 -12.46 -3.83
N VAL A 203 1.11 -11.15 -3.80
CA VAL A 203 0.35 -10.44 -2.78
C VAL A 203 -0.54 -9.46 -3.50
N VAL A 204 -1.85 -9.56 -3.27
CA VAL A 204 -2.84 -8.60 -3.72
C VAL A 204 -3.67 -8.22 -2.52
N ALA A 205 -3.89 -6.92 -2.29
CA ALA A 205 -4.68 -6.46 -1.17
C ALA A 205 -5.54 -5.25 -1.52
N SER A 206 -6.67 -5.11 -0.83
CA SER A 206 -7.54 -3.95 -0.93
C SER A 206 -8.08 -3.64 0.47
N ALA A 207 -7.87 -2.41 0.92
CA ALA A 207 -8.44 -1.89 2.16
C ALA A 207 -9.64 -1.01 1.81
N ARG A 208 -10.81 -1.35 2.34
CA ARG A 208 -12.05 -0.58 2.22
C ARG A 208 -12.65 -0.36 3.60
N ARG A 209 -13.52 0.62 3.74
CA ARG A 209 -14.19 0.91 5.03
C ARG A 209 -15.01 -0.26 5.57
N ASP A 210 -15.62 -1.05 4.69
CA ASP A 210 -16.47 -2.19 5.06
C ASP A 210 -15.68 -3.51 5.20
N ARG A 211 -14.55 -3.64 4.51
CA ARG A 211 -13.80 -4.90 4.43
C ARG A 211 -12.34 -4.72 4.05
N ARG A 212 -11.50 -5.66 4.48
CA ARG A 212 -10.11 -5.82 4.01
C ARG A 212 -9.97 -7.15 3.28
N LEU A 213 -9.39 -7.11 2.10
CA LEU A 213 -9.17 -8.26 1.22
C LEU A 213 -7.67 -8.47 1.09
N MET A 214 -7.19 -9.69 1.31
CA MET A 214 -5.78 -10.06 1.20
C MET A 214 -5.67 -11.40 0.50
N LEU A 215 -5.05 -11.44 -0.66
CA LEU A 215 -4.74 -12.63 -1.41
C LEU A 215 -3.23 -12.83 -1.41
N THR A 216 -2.77 -13.83 -0.67
CA THR A 216 -1.36 -14.23 -0.67
C THR A 216 -1.24 -15.59 -1.33
N ASN A 217 -0.53 -15.64 -2.45
CA ASN A 217 -0.44 -16.79 -3.33
C ASN A 217 -1.84 -17.30 -3.69
N ASN A 218 -2.30 -18.41 -3.11
CA ASN A 218 -3.64 -18.96 -3.35
C ASN A 218 -4.59 -18.85 -2.15
N GLU A 219 -4.16 -18.25 -1.04
CA GLU A 219 -4.97 -18.06 0.17
C GLU A 219 -5.58 -16.65 0.15
N MET A 220 -6.91 -16.59 0.10
CA MET A 220 -7.65 -15.35 0.22
C MET A 220 -8.22 -15.22 1.63
N LYS A 221 -7.91 -14.10 2.27
CA LYS A 221 -8.42 -13.69 3.57
C LYS A 221 -9.31 -12.46 3.41
N ILE A 222 -10.51 -12.53 3.98
CA ILE A 222 -11.52 -11.47 3.98
C ILE A 222 -11.80 -11.10 5.43
N VAL A 223 -11.64 -9.83 5.77
CA VAL A 223 -11.93 -9.31 7.12
C VAL A 223 -13.09 -8.33 7.05
N ARG A 224 -14.14 -8.54 7.84
CA ARG A 224 -15.35 -7.68 7.91
C ARG A 224 -15.79 -7.53 9.36
N GLY A 225 -15.74 -6.32 9.92
CA GLY A 225 -16.28 -6.06 11.26
C GLY A 225 -15.73 -6.94 12.38
N GLY A 226 -14.51 -7.48 12.24
CA GLY A 226 -13.87 -8.41 13.17
C GLY A 226 -13.98 -9.88 12.76
N ASP A 227 -14.90 -10.23 11.85
CA ASP A 227 -14.99 -11.58 11.28
C ASP A 227 -13.88 -11.80 10.26
N VAL A 228 -13.28 -12.99 10.29
CA VAL A 228 -12.21 -13.41 9.38
C VAL A 228 -12.66 -14.67 8.64
N GLU A 229 -12.78 -14.56 7.32
CA GLU A 229 -12.99 -15.68 6.41
C GLU A 229 -11.68 -15.97 5.66
N ILE A 230 -11.32 -17.25 5.56
CA ILE A 230 -10.17 -17.72 4.78
C ILE A 230 -10.67 -18.74 3.76
N ARG A 231 -10.33 -18.55 2.49
CA ARG A 231 -10.63 -19.47 1.38
C ARG A 231 -9.38 -19.76 0.56
N LEU A 232 -9.20 -21.01 0.13
CA LEU A 232 -8.16 -21.39 -0.81
C LEU A 232 -8.71 -21.34 -2.24
N ILE A 233 -7.92 -20.80 -3.16
CA ILE A 233 -8.22 -20.74 -4.59
C ILE A 233 -7.43 -21.84 -5.29
N GLU A 234 -8.12 -22.85 -5.81
CA GLU A 234 -7.46 -24.06 -6.32
C GLU A 234 -7.15 -23.99 -7.83
N ASP A 235 -7.88 -23.14 -8.57
CA ASP A 235 -7.79 -23.09 -10.04
C ASP A 235 -7.54 -21.67 -10.59
N GLU A 236 -6.94 -21.63 -11.78
CA GLU A 236 -6.53 -20.41 -12.49
C GLU A 236 -7.73 -19.53 -12.88
N ALA A 237 -8.85 -20.12 -13.31
CA ALA A 237 -10.02 -19.35 -13.73
C ALA A 237 -10.68 -18.64 -12.54
N THR A 238 -10.75 -19.29 -11.38
CA THR A 238 -11.19 -18.65 -10.13
C THR A 238 -10.20 -17.58 -9.68
N TYR A 239 -8.90 -17.81 -9.80
CA TYR A 239 -7.88 -16.81 -9.45
C TYR A 239 -8.04 -15.52 -10.24
N LEU A 240 -8.15 -15.62 -11.57
CA LEU A 240 -8.34 -14.47 -12.46
C LEU A 240 -9.66 -13.75 -12.19
N ARG A 241 -10.74 -14.47 -11.90
CA ARG A 241 -12.02 -13.87 -11.47
C ARG A 241 -11.88 -13.13 -10.15
N VAL A 242 -11.17 -13.68 -9.16
CA VAL A 242 -10.93 -12.99 -7.89
C VAL A 242 -10.15 -11.69 -8.12
N LEU A 243 -9.10 -11.70 -8.95
CA LEU A 243 -8.37 -10.49 -9.30
C LEU A 243 -9.28 -9.42 -9.92
N LEU A 244 -10.15 -9.82 -10.85
CA LEU A 244 -11.06 -8.89 -11.52
C LEU A 244 -12.20 -8.42 -10.59
N ASP A 245 -12.98 -9.35 -10.05
CA ASP A 245 -14.24 -9.07 -9.35
C ASP A 245 -14.01 -8.48 -7.95
N ASP A 246 -13.00 -8.97 -7.21
CA ASP A 246 -12.75 -8.54 -5.84
C ASP A 246 -11.75 -7.36 -5.76
N PHE A 247 -10.78 -7.30 -6.68
CA PHE A 247 -9.69 -6.33 -6.65
C PHE A 247 -9.70 -5.31 -7.81
N ASP A 248 -10.56 -5.44 -8.82
CA ASP A 248 -10.59 -4.58 -10.02
C ASP A 248 -9.25 -4.60 -10.79
N ILE A 249 -8.58 -5.75 -10.82
CA ILE A 249 -7.33 -5.98 -11.56
C ILE A 249 -7.64 -6.76 -12.83
N GLU A 250 -7.52 -6.08 -13.97
CA GLU A 250 -7.55 -6.72 -15.28
C GLU A 250 -6.12 -7.00 -15.75
N LEU A 251 -5.85 -8.28 -16.05
CA LEU A 251 -4.58 -8.73 -16.61
C LEU A 251 -4.71 -8.94 -18.11
N PRO A 252 -3.69 -8.57 -18.91
CA PRO A 252 -3.72 -8.83 -20.33
C PRO A 252 -3.73 -10.35 -20.60
N PRO A 253 -4.37 -10.82 -21.69
CA PRO A 253 -4.57 -12.26 -21.92
C PRO A 253 -3.30 -13.11 -21.94
N ASP A 254 -2.17 -12.54 -22.35
CA ASP A 254 -0.85 -13.19 -22.39
C ASP A 254 -0.28 -13.46 -20.98
N ALA A 255 -0.70 -12.68 -19.97
CA ALA A 255 -0.25 -12.84 -18.59
C ALA A 255 -0.99 -13.95 -17.81
N HIS A 256 -2.07 -14.53 -18.36
CA HIS A 256 -2.93 -15.49 -17.64
C HIS A 256 -2.17 -16.79 -17.31
N ALA A 257 -1.45 -17.33 -18.29
CA ALA A 257 -0.73 -18.60 -18.17
C ALA A 257 0.44 -18.57 -17.16
N GLU A 258 0.98 -17.39 -16.88
CA GLU A 258 2.12 -17.20 -15.96
C GLU A 258 1.67 -17.08 -14.48
N LEU A 259 0.38 -16.83 -14.24
CA LEU A 259 -0.16 -16.49 -12.92
C LEU A 259 -1.01 -17.59 -12.26
N ARG A 260 -0.71 -18.87 -12.52
CA ARG A 260 -1.35 -20.01 -11.81
C ARG A 260 -1.19 -19.92 -10.30
N PRO A 261 -2.20 -20.24 -9.48
CA PRO A 261 -2.11 -20.19 -8.02
C PRO A 261 -0.85 -20.89 -7.52
N HIS A 262 0.05 -20.16 -6.87
CA HIS A 262 1.20 -20.74 -6.20
C HIS A 262 0.70 -21.33 -4.87
N PRO A 263 1.13 -22.52 -4.43
CA PRO A 263 0.78 -23.00 -3.10
C PRO A 263 1.32 -22.03 -2.05
N SER A 264 0.47 -21.56 -1.15
CA SER A 264 0.96 -20.93 0.08
C SER A 264 1.79 -21.94 0.87
N ILE A 265 3.01 -21.56 1.23
CA ILE A 265 3.77 -22.33 2.22
C ILE A 265 2.99 -22.17 3.53
N GLY A 266 2.52 -23.28 4.12
CA GLY A 266 1.57 -23.30 5.25
C GLY A 266 1.97 -22.44 6.46
N PRO A 267 1.10 -22.39 7.48
CA PRO A 267 0.62 -21.15 8.09
C PRO A 267 1.74 -20.12 8.33
N ALA A 268 2.00 -19.30 7.31
CA ALA A 268 2.82 -18.09 7.41
C ALA A 268 1.95 -16.81 7.40
N SER A 269 0.63 -16.92 7.51
CA SER A 269 -0.31 -15.79 7.41
C SER A 269 -0.57 -15.11 8.76
N GLN A 270 0.48 -14.49 9.31
CA GLN A 270 0.31 -13.31 10.18
C GLN A 270 0.85 -12.02 9.53
N VAL A 271 1.19 -12.05 8.24
CA VAL A 271 1.82 -10.91 7.56
C VAL A 271 1.21 -10.71 6.18
N ALA A 272 0.06 -10.03 6.14
CA ALA A 272 -0.46 -9.23 5.03
C ALA A 272 -1.65 -8.43 5.57
#